data_AF-A0A0C2UZI4-F1
#
_entry.id   AF-A0A0C2UZI4-F1
#
_cell.length_a   1.000
_cell.length_b   1.000
_cell.length_c   1.000
_cell.angle_alpha   90.00
_cell.angle_beta   90.00
_cell.angle_gamma   90.00
#
_symmetry.space_group_name_H-M   'P 1'
#
loop_
_entity.id
_entity.type
_entity.pdbx_description
1 polymer ?
#
loop_
_entity_poly.entity_id
_entity_poly.type
_entity_poly.pdbx_seq_one_letter_code
_entity_poly.pdbx_strand_id
1 'polypeptide(L)'
;MNNTIKTLLGTGFAIAVAYYIHIAFGELPNVGFLMMAAVFGAYMAMNIGANDVANNVGPAVGSGALTIGGAILIASIFEASGALIAGGDVVSTIKEGIIDPSAFSGNSMLFVYAMAAALLAAALWLTLATWLKAPVSTTHSIVGGVMGAGIVAG
;
A
#
# COMPACT_ATOMS: atom_id res chain seq x y z
N MET A 1 19.64 -2.23 -12.64
CA MET A 1 19.78 -2.33 -11.16
C MET A 1 19.73 -3.79 -10.77
N ASN A 2 20.71 -4.29 -10.02
CA ASN A 2 20.77 -5.68 -9.56
C ASN A 2 19.54 -6.00 -8.68
N ASN A 3 18.97 -7.20 -8.81
CA ASN A 3 17.83 -7.65 -7.99
C ASN A 3 18.14 -7.55 -6.49
N THR A 4 19.39 -7.78 -6.09
CA THR A 4 19.83 -7.59 -4.70
C THR A 4 19.62 -6.16 -4.20
N ILE A 5 19.90 -5.14 -5.01
CA ILE A 5 19.73 -3.74 -4.62
C ILE A 5 18.25 -3.40 -4.45
N LYS A 6 17.39 -3.88 -5.35
CA LYS A 6 15.93 -3.70 -5.24
C LYS A 6 15.41 -4.28 -3.93
N THR A 7 15.81 -5.50 -3.62
CA THR A 7 15.41 -6.18 -2.38
C THR A 7 15.94 -5.45 -1.15
N LEU A 8 17.20 -5.00 -1.16
CA LEU A 8 17.77 -4.24 -0.04
C LEU A 8 17.04 -2.93 0.21
N LEU A 9 16.71 -2.18 -0.85
CA LEU A 9 15.95 -0.93 -0.72
C LEU A 9 14.53 -1.17 -0.19
N GLY A 10 13.84 -2.17 -0.71
CA GLY A 10 12.49 -2.52 -0.26
C GLY A 10 12.46 -3.00 1.19
N THR A 11 13.37 -3.90 1.57
CA THR A 11 13.50 -4.35 2.96
C THR A 11 13.93 -3.22 3.88
N GLY A 12 14.86 -2.37 3.45
CA GLY A 12 15.28 -1.18 4.20
C GLY A 12 14.12 -0.21 4.45
N PHE A 13 13.28 0.03 3.45
CA PHE A 13 12.06 0.83 3.61
C PHE A 13 11.08 0.21 4.60
N ALA A 14 10.81 -1.09 4.51
CA ALA A 14 9.94 -1.79 5.46
C ALA A 14 10.47 -1.72 6.90
N ILE A 15 11.78 -1.89 7.10
CA ILE A 15 12.43 -1.74 8.41
C ILE A 15 12.30 -0.31 8.92
N ALA A 16 12.52 0.69 8.06
CA ALA A 16 12.38 2.10 8.43
C ALA A 16 10.95 2.43 8.88
N VAL A 17 9.94 1.90 8.20
CA VAL A 17 8.53 2.06 8.59
C VAL A 17 8.26 1.39 9.94
N ALA A 18 8.72 0.14 10.15
CA ALA A 18 8.56 -0.55 11.42
C ALA A 18 9.24 0.23 12.57
N TYR A 19 10.46 0.71 12.34
CA TYR A 19 11.19 1.52 13.31
C TYR A 19 10.47 2.83 13.62
N TYR A 20 9.95 3.52 12.59
CA TYR A 20 9.15 4.74 12.77
C TYR A 20 7.92 4.50 13.65
N ILE A 21 7.19 3.39 13.42
CA ILE A 21 6.04 3.05 14.26
C ILE A 21 6.46 2.75 15.70
N HIS A 22 7.58 2.06 15.90
CA HIS A 22 8.09 1.78 17.23
C HIS A 22 8.46 3.06 18.00
N ILE A 23 9.12 4.02 17.36
CA ILE A 23 9.48 5.28 18.03
C ILE A 23 8.26 6.17 18.30
N ALA A 24 7.27 6.17 17.40
CA ALA A 24 6.10 7.04 17.51
C ALA A 24 5.01 6.48 18.44
N PHE A 25 4.90 5.15 18.53
CA PHE A 25 3.79 4.46 19.19
C PHE A 25 4.22 3.33 20.13
N GLY A 26 5.51 3.26 20.51
CA GLY A 26 6.10 2.17 21.29
C GLY A 26 5.43 1.88 22.63
N GLU A 27 4.76 2.86 23.22
CA GLU A 27 4.05 2.74 24.49
C GLU A 27 2.64 2.14 24.36
N LEU A 28 2.12 1.99 23.13
CA LEU A 28 0.78 1.45 22.93
C LEU A 28 0.73 -0.06 23.22
N PRO A 29 -0.34 -0.54 23.87
CA PRO A 29 -0.58 -1.97 23.95
C PRO A 29 -0.72 -2.53 22.52
N ASN A 30 -0.10 -3.69 22.26
CA ASN A 30 -0.10 -4.34 20.95
C ASN A 30 0.62 -3.59 19.81
N VAL A 31 1.57 -2.69 20.12
CA VAL A 31 2.37 -1.99 19.09
C VAL A 31 3.03 -2.93 18.07
N GLY A 32 3.37 -4.16 18.46
CA GLY A 32 3.90 -5.16 17.54
C GLY A 32 2.95 -5.50 16.37
N PHE A 33 1.64 -5.56 16.62
CA PHE A 33 0.63 -5.75 15.57
C PHE A 33 0.50 -4.52 14.68
N LEU A 34 0.55 -3.31 15.26
CA LEU A 34 0.54 -2.07 14.50
C LEU A 34 1.77 -1.96 13.59
N MET A 35 2.95 -2.33 14.08
CA MET A 35 4.19 -2.40 13.29
C MET A 35 4.04 -3.37 12.12
N MET A 36 3.49 -4.56 12.36
CA MET A 36 3.23 -5.54 11.29
C MET A 36 2.24 -4.99 10.24
N ALA A 37 1.12 -4.39 10.67
CA ALA A 37 0.15 -3.80 9.77
C ALA A 37 0.77 -2.66 8.93
N ALA A 38 1.60 -1.82 9.54
CA ALA A 38 2.33 -0.77 8.84
C ALA A 38 3.34 -1.32 7.83
N VAL A 39 4.01 -2.43 8.13
CA VAL A 39 4.90 -3.12 7.18
C VAL A 39 4.09 -3.67 5.98
N PHE A 40 2.90 -4.22 6.21
CA PHE A 40 2.02 -4.63 5.10
C PHE A 40 1.56 -3.43 4.28
N GLY A 41 1.26 -2.29 4.92
CA GLY A 41 0.99 -1.02 4.22
C GLY A 41 2.18 -0.54 3.39
N ALA A 42 3.40 -0.61 3.93
CA ALA A 42 4.62 -0.28 3.20
C ALA A 42 4.83 -1.21 1.98
N TYR A 43 4.57 -2.51 2.16
CA TYR A 43 4.62 -3.48 1.07
C TYR A 43 3.57 -3.20 -0.02
N MET A 44 2.33 -2.88 0.37
CA MET A 44 1.29 -2.45 -0.55
C MET A 44 1.69 -1.18 -1.32
N ALA A 45 2.23 -0.17 -0.63
CA ALA A 45 2.67 1.08 -1.26
C ALA A 45 3.77 0.86 -2.31
N MET A 46 4.74 -0.03 -2.04
CA MET A 46 5.76 -0.41 -3.02
C MET A 46 5.14 -1.09 -4.26
N ASN A 47 4.13 -1.94 -4.05
CA ASN A 47 3.43 -2.61 -5.14
C ASN A 47 2.59 -1.64 -5.98
N ILE A 48 1.91 -0.68 -5.35
CA ILE A 48 1.17 0.38 -6.05
C ILE A 48 2.13 1.15 -6.95
N GLY A 49 3.26 1.62 -6.42
CA GLY A 49 4.26 2.34 -7.22
C GLY A 49 4.79 1.52 -8.40
N ALA A 50 5.04 0.22 -8.19
CA ALA A 50 5.51 -0.67 -9.26
C ALA A 50 4.45 -0.91 -10.36
N ASN A 51 3.18 -1.04 -9.98
CA ASN A 51 2.06 -1.25 -10.91
C ASN A 51 1.71 0.05 -11.67
N ASP A 52 1.67 1.17 -10.96
CA ASP A 52 1.10 2.42 -11.49
C ASP A 52 2.12 3.27 -12.26
N VAL A 53 3.43 3.09 -12.02
CA VAL A 53 4.45 3.79 -12.81
C VAL A 53 4.39 3.43 -14.30
N ALA A 54 4.00 2.20 -14.65
CA ALA A 54 3.80 1.84 -16.04
C ALA A 54 2.62 2.60 -16.68
N ASN A 55 1.58 2.86 -15.87
CA ASN A 55 0.33 3.49 -16.32
C ASN A 55 0.48 5.01 -16.51
N ASN A 56 1.22 5.69 -15.62
CA ASN A 56 1.31 7.15 -15.64
C ASN A 56 2.41 7.70 -16.58
N VAL A 57 3.56 7.02 -16.70
CA VAL A 57 4.69 7.50 -17.53
C VAL A 57 4.91 6.70 -18.81
N GLY A 58 4.22 5.57 -18.98
CA GLY A 58 4.34 4.70 -20.16
C GLY A 58 4.21 5.45 -21.49
N PRO A 59 3.15 6.25 -21.73
CA PRO A 59 2.99 7.00 -22.97
C PRO A 59 4.07 8.08 -23.19
N ALA A 60 4.51 8.76 -22.12
CA ALA A 60 5.53 9.82 -22.22
C ALA A 60 6.92 9.26 -22.53
N VAL A 61 7.27 8.12 -21.95
CA VAL A 61 8.53 7.42 -22.26
C VAL A 61 8.43 6.72 -23.63
N GLY A 62 7.31 6.06 -23.93
CA GLY A 62 7.10 5.33 -25.18
C GLY A 62 7.02 6.20 -26.43
N SER A 63 6.58 7.46 -26.30
CA SER A 63 6.62 8.46 -27.38
C SER A 63 7.98 9.15 -27.56
N GLY A 64 8.94 8.89 -26.66
CA GLY A 64 10.24 9.55 -26.65
C GLY A 64 10.24 10.97 -26.09
N ALA A 65 9.13 11.45 -25.51
CA ALA A 65 9.02 12.78 -24.91
C ALA A 65 9.84 12.90 -23.62
N LEU A 66 9.98 11.82 -22.85
CA LEU A 66 10.78 11.76 -21.63
C LEU A 66 11.71 10.55 -21.61
N THR A 67 12.86 10.71 -20.97
CA THR A 67 13.70 9.57 -20.59
C THR A 67 13.07 8.82 -19.41
N ILE A 68 13.34 7.53 -19.27
CA ILE A 68 12.81 6.74 -18.15
C ILE A 68 13.24 7.28 -16.79
N GLY A 69 14.46 7.81 -16.67
CA GLY A 69 14.97 8.41 -15.44
C GLY A 69 14.25 9.72 -15.08
N GLY A 70 14.06 10.60 -16.06
CA GLY A 70 13.30 11.84 -15.85
C GLY A 70 11.84 11.57 -15.50
N ALA A 71 11.24 10.59 -16.16
CA ALA A 71 9.86 10.18 -15.90
C ALA A 71 9.68 9.62 -14.47
N ILE A 72 10.59 8.74 -14.01
CA ILE A 72 10.55 8.21 -12.64
C ILE A 72 10.69 9.33 -11.60
N LEU A 73 11.57 10.32 -11.83
CA LEU A 73 11.75 11.43 -10.90
C LEU A 73 10.48 12.27 -10.77
N ILE A 74 9.85 12.62 -11.89
CA ILE A 74 8.59 13.35 -11.92
C ILE A 74 7.49 12.53 -11.23
N ALA A 75 7.31 11.27 -11.62
CA ALA A 75 6.32 10.38 -11.01
C ALA A 75 6.51 10.28 -9.49
N SER A 76 7.75 10.09 -9.01
CA SER A 76 8.02 9.97 -7.57
C SER A 76 7.59 11.22 -6.79
N ILE A 77 7.85 12.42 -7.33
CA ILE A 77 7.49 13.69 -6.68
C ILE A 77 5.96 13.86 -6.66
N PHE A 78 5.32 13.70 -7.82
CA PHE A 78 3.88 13.98 -7.94
C PHE A 78 3.00 12.90 -7.31
N GLU A 79 3.38 11.62 -7.37
CA GLU A 79 2.67 10.53 -6.68
C GLU A 79 2.77 10.69 -5.16
N ALA A 80 3.96 10.97 -4.63
CA ALA A 80 4.12 11.22 -3.19
C ALA A 80 3.36 12.48 -2.74
N SER A 81 3.42 13.56 -3.53
CA SER A 81 2.68 14.79 -3.22
C SER A 81 1.17 14.56 -3.30
N GLY A 82 0.69 13.84 -4.31
CA GLY A 82 -0.73 13.50 -4.46
C GLY A 82 -1.24 12.65 -3.29
N ALA A 83 -0.46 11.64 -2.87
CA ALA A 83 -0.79 10.83 -1.70
C ALA A 83 -0.90 11.68 -0.41
N LEU A 84 -0.03 12.68 -0.23
CA LEU A 84 -0.03 13.55 0.96
C LEU A 84 -1.12 14.64 0.93
N ILE A 85 -1.40 15.21 -0.24
CA ILE A 85 -2.31 16.36 -0.39
C ILE A 85 -3.76 15.92 -0.61
N ALA A 86 -3.96 14.85 -1.39
CA ALA A 86 -5.28 14.41 -1.87
C ALA A 86 -5.63 12.96 -1.48
N GLY A 87 -4.74 12.24 -0.79
CA GLY A 87 -4.99 10.84 -0.40
C GLY A 87 -6.04 10.65 0.70
N GLY A 88 -6.41 11.72 1.42
CA GLY A 88 -7.32 11.66 2.56
C GLY A 88 -8.69 11.04 2.24
N ASP A 89 -9.30 11.44 1.13
CA ASP A 89 -10.64 10.97 0.74
C ASP A 89 -10.65 9.47 0.41
N VAL A 90 -9.60 8.99 -0.24
CA VAL A 90 -9.42 7.56 -0.54
C VAL A 90 -9.23 6.78 0.76
N VAL A 91 -8.33 7.25 1.64
CA VAL A 91 -8.12 6.61 2.95
C VAL A 91 -9.42 6.56 3.76
N SER A 92 -10.22 7.63 3.75
CA SER A 92 -11.49 7.68 4.48
C SER A 92 -12.51 6.70 3.90
N THR A 93 -12.57 6.57 2.59
CA THR A 93 -13.43 5.59 1.92
C THR A 93 -13.00 4.16 2.24
N ILE A 94 -11.70 3.87 2.23
CA ILE A 94 -11.19 2.52 2.53
C ILE A 94 -11.46 2.13 3.99
N LYS A 95 -11.26 3.03 4.96
CA LYS A 95 -11.37 2.69 6.39
C LYS A 95 -12.82 2.60 6.89
N GLU A 96 -13.74 3.39 6.33
CA GLU A 96 -15.11 3.57 6.87
C GLU A 96 -16.20 3.48 5.81
N GLY A 97 -15.87 3.64 4.53
CA GLY A 97 -16.85 3.65 3.43
C GLY A 97 -17.17 2.29 2.83
N ILE A 98 -16.39 1.24 3.13
CA ILE A 98 -16.59 -0.12 2.59
C ILE A 98 -17.20 -1.05 3.64
N ILE A 99 -16.64 -1.03 4.85
CA ILE A 99 -17.15 -1.78 6.01
C ILE A 99 -17.35 -0.79 7.15
N ASP A 100 -18.40 -0.99 7.93
CA ASP A 100 -18.67 -0.15 9.10
C ASP A 100 -17.78 -0.60 10.27
N PRO A 101 -16.88 0.26 10.79
CA PRO A 101 -16.06 -0.08 11.96
C PRO A 101 -16.90 -0.41 13.20
N SER A 102 -18.15 0.06 13.29
CA SER A 102 -19.06 -0.25 14.39
C SER A 102 -19.48 -1.73 14.42
N ALA A 103 -19.45 -2.42 13.27
CA ALA A 103 -19.74 -3.86 13.16
C ALA A 103 -18.76 -4.71 13.98
N PHE A 104 -17.57 -4.18 14.28
CA PHE A 104 -16.53 -4.87 15.06
C PHE A 104 -16.79 -4.85 16.58
N SER A 105 -18.00 -4.50 17.03
CA SER A 105 -18.45 -4.60 18.43
C SER A 105 -17.51 -3.92 19.44
N GLY A 106 -16.88 -2.81 19.05
CA GLY A 106 -15.92 -2.07 19.87
C GLY A 106 -14.54 -2.75 20.03
N ASN A 107 -14.29 -3.87 19.34
CA ASN A 107 -12.99 -4.53 19.33
C ASN A 107 -12.08 -3.93 18.26
N SER A 108 -11.38 -2.86 18.62
CA SER A 108 -10.45 -2.17 17.71
C SER A 108 -9.32 -3.08 17.19
N MET A 109 -8.92 -4.11 17.95
CA MET A 109 -7.89 -5.06 17.50
C MET A 109 -8.39 -5.97 16.38
N LEU A 110 -9.66 -6.39 16.43
CA LEU A 110 -10.26 -7.17 15.34
C LEU A 110 -10.30 -6.35 14.04
N PHE A 111 -10.62 -5.06 14.14
CA PHE A 111 -10.57 -4.15 13.00
C PHE A 111 -9.14 -4.00 12.44
N VAL A 112 -8.13 -3.86 13.30
CA VAL A 112 -6.72 -3.81 12.88
C VAL A 112 -6.32 -5.11 12.16
N TYR A 113 -6.75 -6.28 12.64
CA TYR A 113 -6.48 -7.55 11.96
C TYR A 113 -7.15 -7.63 10.59
N ALA A 114 -8.41 -7.21 10.48
CA ALA A 114 -9.13 -7.17 9.22
C ALA A 114 -8.42 -6.27 8.19
N MET A 115 -8.03 -5.06 8.59
CA MET A 115 -7.32 -4.13 7.72
C MET A 115 -5.92 -4.60 7.34
N ALA A 116 -5.18 -5.20 8.28
CA ALA A 116 -3.87 -5.78 8.01
C ALA A 116 -3.97 -6.95 7.01
N ALA A 117 -4.98 -7.82 7.16
CA ALA A 117 -5.25 -8.91 6.23
C ALA A 117 -5.62 -8.39 4.84
N ALA A 118 -6.46 -7.35 4.76
CA ALA A 118 -6.83 -6.71 3.50
C ALA A 118 -5.61 -6.12 2.76
N LEU A 119 -4.73 -5.41 3.49
CA LEU A 119 -3.49 -4.86 2.93
C LEU A 119 -2.56 -5.96 2.41
N LEU A 120 -2.37 -7.04 3.19
CA LEU A 120 -1.52 -8.15 2.77
C LEU A 120 -2.09 -8.88 1.55
N ALA A 121 -3.39 -9.18 1.54
CA ALA A 121 -4.06 -9.84 0.43
C ALA A 121 -3.96 -9.02 -0.86
N ALA A 122 -4.23 -7.72 -0.79
CA ALA A 122 -4.11 -6.81 -1.93
C ALA A 122 -2.65 -6.71 -2.43
N ALA A 123 -1.67 -6.61 -1.52
CA ALA A 123 -0.26 -6.51 -1.88
C ALA A 123 0.25 -7.80 -2.55
N LEU A 124 -0.14 -8.98 -2.03
CA LEU A 124 0.20 -10.27 -2.63
C LEU A 124 -0.41 -10.42 -4.03
N TRP A 125 -1.66 -10.00 -4.20
CA TRP A 125 -2.31 -9.99 -5.50
C TRP A 125 -1.58 -9.06 -6.49
N LEU A 126 -1.23 -7.84 -6.08
CA LEU A 126 -0.47 -6.91 -6.93
C LEU A 126 0.92 -7.45 -7.27
N THR A 127 1.61 -8.10 -6.33
CA THR A 127 2.90 -8.76 -6.62
C THR A 127 2.74 -9.84 -7.68
N LEU A 128 1.70 -10.68 -7.55
CA LEU A 128 1.40 -11.71 -8.55
C LEU A 128 1.09 -11.09 -9.92
N ALA A 129 0.22 -10.08 -9.97
CA ALA A 129 -0.14 -9.40 -11.21
C ALA A 129 1.07 -8.72 -11.87
N THR A 130 1.91 -8.05 -11.08
CA THR A 130 3.17 -7.43 -11.53
C THR A 130 4.13 -8.47 -12.10
N TRP A 131 4.24 -9.64 -11.45
CA TRP A 131 5.07 -10.74 -11.94
C TRP A 131 4.56 -11.29 -13.28
N LEU A 132 3.24 -11.36 -13.45
CA LEU A 132 2.56 -11.72 -14.69
C LEU A 132 2.56 -10.59 -15.74
N LYS A 133 3.11 -9.40 -15.41
CA LYS A 133 3.09 -8.18 -16.24
C LYS A 133 1.69 -7.73 -16.65
N ALA A 134 0.70 -8.03 -15.82
CA ALA A 134 -0.69 -7.63 -16.04
C ALA A 134 -0.95 -6.31 -15.30
N PRO A 135 -1.34 -5.22 -15.99
CA PRO A 135 -1.77 -4.00 -15.32
C PRO A 135 -3.13 -4.25 -14.66
N VAL A 136 -3.21 -4.05 -13.34
CA VAL A 136 -4.45 -4.26 -12.57
C VAL A 136 -4.81 -3.03 -11.74
N SER A 137 -6.08 -2.91 -11.34
CA SER A 137 -6.54 -1.83 -10.47
C SER A 137 -6.14 -2.06 -9.03
N THR A 138 -5.32 -1.16 -8.48
CA THR A 138 -4.91 -1.15 -7.07
C THR A 138 -6.10 -0.89 -6.14
N THR A 139 -7.01 0.02 -6.54
CA THR A 139 -8.26 0.31 -5.82
C THR A 139 -9.17 -0.90 -5.72
N HIS A 140 -9.42 -1.62 -6.81
CA HIS A 140 -10.25 -2.84 -6.74
C HIS A 140 -9.60 -3.92 -5.88
N SER A 141 -8.28 -4.00 -5.88
CA SER A 141 -7.53 -4.97 -5.09
C SER A 141 -7.73 -4.73 -3.58
N ILE A 142 -7.58 -3.48 -3.11
CA ILE A 142 -7.79 -3.17 -1.69
C ILE A 142 -9.27 -3.19 -1.29
N VAL A 143 -10.18 -2.73 -2.15
CA VAL A 143 -11.62 -2.79 -1.89
C VAL A 143 -12.09 -4.23 -1.73
N GLY A 144 -11.64 -5.14 -2.60
CA GLY A 144 -11.94 -6.57 -2.49
C GLY A 144 -11.36 -7.20 -1.23
N GLY A 145 -10.14 -6.82 -0.85
CA GLY A 145 -9.52 -7.26 0.41
C GLY A 145 -10.30 -6.81 1.65
N VAL A 146 -10.71 -5.54 1.70
CA VAL A 146 -11.49 -4.97 2.81
C VAL A 146 -12.88 -5.59 2.89
N MET A 147 -13.56 -5.74 1.75
CA MET A 147 -14.86 -6.41 1.67
C MET A 147 -14.77 -7.86 2.17
N GLY A 148 -13.78 -8.62 1.72
CA GLY A 148 -13.56 -9.98 2.19
C GLY A 148 -13.30 -10.06 3.70
N ALA A 149 -12.49 -9.14 4.23
CA ALA A 149 -12.23 -9.07 5.67
C ALA A 149 -13.50 -8.71 6.47
N GLY A 150 -14.34 -7.80 5.95
CA GLY A 150 -15.63 -7.46 6.55
C GLY A 150 -16.59 -8.64 6.59
N ILE A 151 -16.77 -9.37 5.47
CA ILE A 151 -17.64 -10.56 5.39
C ILE A 151 -17.24 -11.61 6.44
N VAL A 152 -15.94 -11.80 6.68
CA VAL A 152 -15.44 -12.75 7.69
C VAL A 152 -15.64 -12.24 9.11
N ALA A 153 -15.58 -10.93 9.33
CA ALA A 153 -15.74 -10.34 10.65
C ALA A 153 -17.19 -10.42 11.18
N GLY A 154 -18.18 -10.50 10.28
CA GLY A 154 -19.61 -10.58 10.61
C GLY A 154 -20.33 -9.25 10.43
#